data_AF-A0A2W5N1L3-F1
#
_entry.id   AF-A0A2W5N1L3-F1
#
_cell.length_a   1.000
_cell.length_b   1.000
_cell.length_c   1.000
_cell.angle_alpha   90.00
_cell.angle_beta   90.00
_cell.angle_gamma   90.00
#
_symmetry.space_group_name_H-M   'P 1'
#
loop_
_entity.id
_entity.type
_entity.pdbx_description
1 polymer ?
#
loop_
_entity_poly.entity_id
_entity_poly.type
_entity_poly.pdbx_seq_one_letter_code
_entity_poly.pdbx_strand_id
1 'polypeptide(L)'
;MLAGVELGGTKCICILGTGPDDIRAQVEIPTTTPAETLSAVAATLAGWDFAALGLGSFGPLDLDPASASFGSIVSTPKPGWSGTDITHLAAGRPFMVDTDVNGAALAEGRWGAAQGLTSWAYVTVGTGIG
;
A
#
# COMPACT_ATOMS: atom_id res chain seq x y z
N MET A 1 -4.85 -14.54 8.55
CA MET A 1 -5.01 -13.94 7.21
C MET A 1 -4.87 -12.45 7.29
N LEU A 2 -4.11 -11.87 6.36
CA LEU A 2 -3.88 -10.43 6.22
C LEU A 2 -4.25 -10.01 4.80
N ALA A 3 -4.76 -8.79 4.66
CA ALA A 3 -4.89 -8.14 3.36
C ALA A 3 -3.74 -7.15 3.17
N GLY A 4 -3.29 -7.00 1.93
CA GLY A 4 -2.32 -5.98 1.52
C GLY A 4 -2.85 -5.22 0.31
N VAL A 5 -2.65 -3.91 0.27
CA VAL A 5 -2.88 -3.08 -0.90
C VAL A 5 -1.60 -2.31 -1.20
N GLU A 6 -1.12 -2.43 -2.43
CA GLU A 6 -0.05 -1.61 -2.98
C GLU A 6 -0.65 -0.69 -4.04
N LEU A 7 -0.75 0.60 -3.74
CA LEU A 7 -1.16 1.64 -4.68
C LEU A 7 0.06 2.07 -5.49
N GLY A 8 0.15 1.59 -6.71
CA GLY A 8 1.16 2.02 -7.69
C GLY A 8 0.61 3.10 -8.62
N GLY A 9 1.53 3.70 -9.39
CA GLY A 9 1.15 4.80 -10.27
C GLY A 9 0.25 4.43 -11.45
N THR A 10 0.30 3.18 -11.91
CA THR A 10 -0.45 2.69 -13.08
C THR A 10 -1.45 1.62 -12.71
N LYS A 11 -1.16 0.88 -11.65
CA LYS A 11 -1.99 -0.20 -11.13
C LYS A 11 -1.90 -0.26 -9.62
N CYS A 12 -2.95 -0.78 -9.01
CA CYS A 12 -3.06 -1.11 -7.61
C CYS A 12 -3.16 -2.63 -7.48
N ILE A 13 -2.40 -3.22 -6.57
CA ILE A 13 -2.43 -4.66 -6.30
C ILE A 13 -3.06 -4.88 -4.93
N CYS A 14 -4.12 -5.68 -4.88
CA CYS A 14 -4.70 -6.18 -3.63
C CYS A 14 -4.30 -7.65 -3.47
N ILE A 15 -3.83 -8.05 -2.28
CA ILE A 15 -3.53 -9.44 -1.94
C ILE A 15 -4.21 -9.85 -0.65
N LEU A 16 -4.54 -11.14 -0.55
CA LEU A 16 -4.99 -11.80 0.67
C LEU A 16 -4.03 -12.97 0.94
N GLY A 17 -3.32 -12.98 2.05
CA GLY A 17 -2.33 -14.01 2.35
C GLY A 17 -1.86 -14.06 3.80
N THR A 18 -0.92 -14.96 4.09
CA THR A 18 -0.12 -14.92 5.34
C THR A 18 1.35 -14.59 5.10
N GLY A 19 1.78 -14.53 3.84
CA GLY A 19 3.16 -14.25 3.43
C GLY A 19 3.34 -14.55 1.94
N PRO A 20 4.57 -14.39 1.41
CA PRO A 20 4.86 -14.59 -0.01
C PRO A 20 4.59 -16.02 -0.49
N ASP A 21 4.75 -17.01 0.39
CA ASP A 21 4.50 -18.44 0.07
C ASP A 21 3.03 -18.85 0.21
N ASP A 22 2.15 -17.94 0.65
CA ASP A 22 0.73 -18.24 0.90
C ASP A 22 -0.18 -17.09 0.49
N ILE A 23 -0.22 -16.80 -0.80
CA ILE A 23 -1.16 -15.86 -1.43
C ILE A 23 -2.42 -16.61 -1.83
N ARG A 24 -3.54 -16.29 -1.18
CA ARG A 24 -4.86 -16.91 -1.39
C ARG A 24 -5.69 -16.23 -2.45
N ALA A 25 -5.54 -14.92 -2.58
CA ALA A 25 -6.17 -14.14 -3.64
C ALA A 25 -5.26 -12.95 -4.01
N GLN A 26 -5.33 -12.56 -5.28
CA GLN A 26 -4.69 -11.37 -5.81
C GLN A 26 -5.58 -10.74 -6.86
N VAL A 27 -5.74 -9.41 -6.80
CA VAL A 27 -6.51 -8.63 -7.75
C VAL A 27 -5.68 -7.42 -8.17
N GLU A 28 -5.58 -7.21 -9.48
CA GLU A 28 -4.96 -6.01 -10.06
C GLU A 28 -6.07 -5.05 -10.53
N ILE A 29 -5.96 -3.79 -10.13
CA ILE A 29 -6.92 -2.73 -10.42
C ILE A 29 -6.17 -1.59 -11.12
N PRO A 30 -6.60 -1.11 -12.29
CA PRO A 30 -5.99 0.06 -12.92
C PRO A 30 -6.07 1.30 -12.02
N THR A 31 -4.98 2.05 -11.91
CA THR A 31 -4.97 3.33 -11.20
C THR A 31 -5.54 4.41 -12.12
N THR A 32 -6.75 4.88 -11.84
CA THR A 32 -7.43 5.96 -12.58
C THR A 32 -7.61 7.19 -11.70
N THR A 33 -8.85 7.59 -11.42
CA THR A 33 -9.19 8.60 -10.42
C THR A 33 -9.20 7.97 -9.03
N PRO A 34 -8.96 8.75 -7.95
CA PRO A 34 -9.04 8.22 -6.59
C PRO A 34 -10.39 7.58 -6.27
N ALA A 35 -11.49 8.20 -6.67
CA ALA A 35 -12.83 7.70 -6.38
C ALA A 35 -13.09 6.32 -7.00
N GLU A 36 -12.78 6.14 -8.28
CA GLU A 36 -12.95 4.87 -8.97
C GLU A 36 -12.01 3.80 -8.43
N THR A 37 -10.72 4.15 -8.28
CA THR A 37 -9.68 3.21 -7.85
C THR A 37 -9.95 2.72 -6.42
N LEU A 38 -10.17 3.64 -5.48
CA LEU A 38 -10.39 3.30 -4.08
C LEU A 38 -11.73 2.62 -3.87
N SER A 39 -12.77 2.96 -4.64
CA SER A 39 -14.03 2.21 -4.62
C SER A 39 -13.85 0.76 -5.08
N ALA A 40 -13.04 0.51 -6.12
CA ALA A 40 -12.76 -0.85 -6.60
C ALA A 40 -11.92 -1.65 -5.60
N VAL A 41 -10.93 -1.01 -4.96
CA VAL A 41 -10.14 -1.61 -3.88
C VAL A 41 -11.05 -1.96 -2.69
N ALA A 42 -11.87 -1.02 -2.23
CA ALA A 42 -12.80 -1.25 -1.13
C ALA A 42 -13.78 -2.39 -1.43
N ALA A 43 -14.32 -2.46 -2.66
CA ALA A 43 -15.19 -3.56 -3.08
C ALA A 43 -14.47 -4.92 -3.07
N THR A 44 -13.19 -4.95 -3.47
CA THR A 44 -12.36 -6.15 -3.41
C THR A 44 -12.14 -6.59 -1.96
N LEU A 45 -11.73 -5.66 -1.09
CA LEU A 45 -11.49 -5.94 0.33
C LEU A 45 -12.77 -6.37 1.07
N ALA A 46 -13.94 -5.83 0.70
CA ALA A 46 -15.22 -6.22 1.29
C ALA A 46 -15.58 -7.69 1.03
N GLY A 47 -15.07 -8.28 -0.04
CA GLY A 47 -15.26 -9.70 -0.36
C GLY A 47 -14.35 -10.67 0.40
N TRP A 48 -13.43 -10.16 1.22
CA TRP A 48 -12.40 -10.97 1.90
C TRP A 48 -12.56 -10.95 3.42
N ASP A 49 -12.20 -12.08 4.04
CA ASP A 49 -12.06 -12.20 5.49
C ASP A 49 -10.59 -12.13 5.90
N PHE A 50 -10.22 -11.11 6.66
CA PHE A 50 -8.85 -10.83 7.09
C PHE A 50 -8.80 -10.06 8.41
N ALA A 51 -7.70 -10.25 9.15
CA ALA A 51 -7.54 -9.69 10.49
C ALA A 51 -7.01 -8.24 10.49
N ALA A 52 -6.17 -7.87 9.52
CA ALA A 52 -5.59 -6.54 9.41
C ALA A 52 -5.19 -6.22 7.95
N LEU A 53 -5.02 -4.92 7.67
CA LEU A 53 -4.68 -4.37 6.35
C LEU A 53 -3.29 -3.72 6.37
N GLY A 54 -2.44 -4.06 5.40
CA GLY A 54 -1.25 -3.28 5.06
C GLY A 54 -1.53 -2.39 3.84
N LEU A 55 -1.18 -1.11 3.92
CA LEU A 55 -1.26 -0.15 2.82
C LEU A 55 0.14 0.32 2.44
N GLY A 56 0.58 0.02 1.22
CA GLY A 56 1.74 0.65 0.58
C GLY A 56 1.23 1.59 -0.50
N SER A 57 1.72 2.82 -0.58
CA SER A 57 1.31 3.74 -1.65
C SER A 57 2.47 4.54 -2.20
N PHE A 58 2.39 4.89 -3.48
CA PHE A 58 3.19 5.98 -4.02
C PHE A 58 2.99 7.24 -3.17
N GLY A 59 4.08 7.99 -3.01
CA GLY A 59 4.11 9.18 -2.17
C GLY A 59 4.23 10.50 -2.92
N PRO A 60 4.57 11.58 -2.18
CA PRO A 60 4.79 11.60 -0.73
C PRO A 60 3.48 11.36 0.05
N LEU A 61 3.56 10.57 1.12
CA LEU A 61 2.48 10.37 2.08
C LEU A 61 2.74 11.19 3.35
N ASP A 62 1.66 11.62 3.98
CA ASP A 62 1.70 12.09 5.36
C ASP A 62 1.72 10.88 6.29
N LEU A 63 2.87 10.61 6.92
CA LEU A 63 3.04 9.47 7.82
C LEU A 63 3.24 9.91 9.28
N ASP A 64 3.00 11.18 9.61
CA ASP A 64 3.02 11.64 10.99
C ASP A 64 1.72 11.21 11.70
N PRO A 65 1.76 10.30 12.70
CA PRO A 65 0.56 9.83 13.39
C PRO A 65 -0.19 10.92 14.16
N ALA A 66 0.45 12.07 14.42
CA ALA A 66 -0.19 13.22 15.04
C ALA A 66 -0.89 14.14 14.03
N SER A 67 -0.67 13.94 12.73
CA SER A 67 -1.28 14.75 11.69
C SER A 67 -2.75 14.42 11.48
N ALA A 68 -3.58 15.45 11.29
CA ALA A 68 -4.98 15.30 10.91
C ALA A 68 -5.17 14.69 9.51
N SER A 69 -4.12 14.70 8.67
CA SER A 69 -4.11 14.10 7.33
C SER A 69 -3.27 12.82 7.25
N PHE A 70 -2.98 12.17 8.39
CA PHE A 70 -2.24 10.91 8.43
C PHE A 70 -2.76 9.89 7.40
N GLY A 71 -1.84 9.32 6.64
CA GLY A 71 -2.07 8.38 5.55
C GLY A 71 -2.64 9.02 4.28
N SER A 72 -2.67 10.35 4.15
CA SER A 72 -3.06 11.01 2.91
C SER A 72 -1.88 11.22 1.95
N ILE A 73 -2.14 11.19 0.65
CA ILE A 73 -1.15 11.57 -0.37
C ILE A 73 -1.02 13.09 -0.37
N VAL A 74 0.18 13.63 -0.12
CA VAL A 74 0.39 15.07 0.09
C VAL A 74 0.41 15.84 -1.23
N SER A 75 1.29 15.46 -2.15
CA SER A 75 1.48 16.16 -3.43
C SER A 75 1.97 15.21 -4.51
N THR A 76 1.23 15.11 -5.61
CA THR A 76 1.59 14.22 -6.72
C THR A 76 1.18 14.85 -8.05
N PRO A 77 1.95 14.64 -9.14
CA PRO A 77 1.54 15.07 -10.47
C PRO A 77 0.31 14.29 -11.00
N LYS A 78 -0.13 13.24 -10.29
CA LYS A 78 -1.32 12.45 -10.66
C LYS A 78 -2.59 13.25 -10.38
N PRO A 79 -3.39 13.58 -11.42
CA PRO A 79 -4.59 14.40 -11.26
C PRO A 79 -5.56 13.82 -10.22
N GLY A 80 -6.00 14.67 -9.28
CA GLY A 80 -6.99 14.31 -8.26
C GLY A 80 -6.44 13.56 -7.04
N TRP A 81 -5.23 13.01 -7.09
CA TRP A 81 -4.69 12.19 -5.99
C TRP A 81 -4.11 12.99 -4.82
N SER A 82 -3.69 14.24 -5.03
CA SER A 82 -3.22 15.09 -3.94
C SER A 82 -4.35 15.37 -2.93
N GLY A 83 -4.08 15.21 -1.65
CA GLY A 83 -5.03 15.29 -0.54
C GLY A 83 -5.92 14.06 -0.35
N THR A 84 -5.69 12.96 -1.08
CA THR A 84 -6.50 11.75 -0.95
C THR A 84 -6.12 10.95 0.28
N ASP A 85 -7.07 10.74 1.20
CA ASP A 85 -6.97 9.82 2.33
C ASP A 85 -7.23 8.37 1.87
N ILE A 86 -6.22 7.51 1.97
CA ILE A 86 -6.30 6.09 1.61
C ILE A 86 -6.58 5.19 2.82
N THR A 87 -6.51 5.72 4.05
CA THR A 87 -6.71 4.95 5.29
C THR A 87 -8.15 4.47 5.45
N HIS A 88 -9.11 5.14 4.81
CA HIS A 88 -10.51 4.71 4.81
C HIS A 88 -10.72 3.28 4.30
N LEU A 89 -9.80 2.75 3.49
CA LEU A 89 -9.82 1.37 3.00
C LEU A 89 -9.78 0.33 4.13
N ALA A 90 -9.26 0.70 5.31
CA ALA A 90 -9.25 -0.16 6.48
C ALA A 90 -10.66 -0.48 6.99
N ALA A 91 -11.64 0.40 6.73
CA ALA A 91 -13.04 0.24 7.14
C ALA A 91 -13.19 -0.16 8.63
N GLY A 92 -12.41 0.47 9.51
CA GLY A 92 -12.40 0.21 10.95
C GLY A 92 -11.60 -1.00 11.41
N ARG A 93 -10.96 -1.75 10.50
CA ARG A 93 -10.05 -2.84 10.85
C ARG A 93 -8.66 -2.28 11.24
N PRO A 94 -7.87 -3.04 12.03
CA PRO A 94 -6.47 -2.69 12.27
C PRO A 94 -5.72 -2.54 10.95
N PHE A 95 -4.92 -1.48 10.82
CA PHE A 95 -4.12 -1.24 9.61
C PHE A 95 -2.79 -0.58 9.93
N MET A 96 -1.86 -0.69 8.98
CA MET A 96 -0.69 0.16 8.88
C MET A 96 -0.60 0.73 7.47
N VAL A 97 -0.01 1.92 7.35
CA VAL A 97 0.22 2.59 6.07
C VAL A 97 1.66 3.07 6.00
N ASP A 98 2.29 2.88 4.85
CA ASP A 98 3.62 3.38 4.53
C ASP A 98 3.75 3.59 3.01
N THR A 99 4.90 4.08 2.57
CA THR A 99 5.25 4.15 1.15
C THR A 99 5.40 2.76 0.56
N ASP A 100 5.15 2.65 -0.75
CA ASP A 100 5.39 1.43 -1.54
C ASP A 100 6.84 0.92 -1.39
N VAL A 101 7.83 1.81 -1.46
CA VAL A 101 9.25 1.47 -1.31
C VAL A 101 9.62 1.02 0.12
N ASN A 102 9.03 1.59 1.16
CA ASN A 102 9.22 1.08 2.53
C ASN A 102 8.55 -0.29 2.70
N GLY A 103 7.38 -0.51 2.11
CA GLY A 103 6.74 -1.83 2.04
C GLY A 103 7.67 -2.88 1.41
N ALA A 104 8.30 -2.54 0.29
CA ALA A 104 9.28 -3.40 -0.37
C ALA A 104 10.53 -3.62 0.50
N ALA A 105 11.06 -2.59 1.14
CA ALA A 105 12.19 -2.71 2.05
C ALA A 105 11.89 -3.65 3.24
N LEU A 106 10.70 -3.54 3.83
CA LEU A 106 10.26 -4.43 4.91
C LEU A 106 10.14 -5.88 4.42
N ALA A 107 9.62 -6.09 3.21
CA ALA A 107 9.52 -7.42 2.61
C ALA A 107 10.91 -8.04 2.37
N GLU A 108 11.87 -7.27 1.85
CA GLU A 108 13.26 -7.74 1.66
C GLU A 108 13.95 -8.09 2.98
N GLY A 109 13.71 -7.32 4.05
CA GLY A 109 14.24 -7.62 5.39
C GLY A 109 13.60 -8.87 6.01
N ARG A 110 12.32 -9.11 5.74
CA ARG A 110 11.57 -10.20 6.35
C ARG A 110 11.70 -11.53 5.60
N TRP A 111 11.67 -11.49 4.28
CA TRP A 111 11.58 -12.67 3.40
C TRP A 111 12.62 -12.70 2.28
N GLY A 112 13.32 -11.59 2.03
CA GLY A 112 14.18 -11.44 0.86
C GLY A 112 15.67 -11.32 1.17
N ALA A 113 16.37 -10.54 0.35
CA ALA A 113 17.82 -10.47 0.30
C ALA A 113 18.47 -9.80 1.53
N ALA A 114 17.69 -9.08 2.34
CA ALA A 114 18.19 -8.38 3.51
C ALA A 114 18.03 -9.17 4.83
N GLN A 115 17.60 -10.43 4.78
CA GLN A 115 17.51 -11.28 5.97
C GLN A 115 18.85 -11.41 6.70
N GLY A 116 18.81 -11.23 8.02
CA GLY A 116 19.99 -11.29 8.90
C GLY A 116 20.78 -9.98 8.96
N LEU A 117 20.43 -8.97 8.15
CA LEU A 117 20.98 -7.62 8.26
C LEU A 117 20.21 -6.83 9.32
N THR A 118 20.90 -5.88 9.95
CA THR A 118 20.30 -4.93 10.91
C THR A 118 19.99 -3.57 10.27
N SER A 119 20.51 -3.31 9.07
CA SER A 119 20.31 -2.09 8.30
C SER A 119 20.45 -2.40 6.81
N TRP A 120 19.54 -1.86 5.99
CA TRP A 120 19.54 -1.98 4.54
C TRP A 120 18.76 -0.80 3.93
N ALA A 121 18.96 -0.59 2.63
CA ALA A 121 18.19 0.35 1.83
C ALA A 121 17.59 -0.40 0.64
N TYR A 122 16.34 -0.08 0.32
CA TYR A 122 15.70 -0.51 -0.91
C TYR A 122 15.61 0.70 -1.83
N VAL A 123 15.91 0.51 -3.11
CA VAL A 123 15.77 1.56 -4.13
C VAL A 123 15.09 0.96 -5.33
N THR A 124 13.99 1.58 -5.75
CA THR A 124 13.35 1.25 -7.03
C THR A 124 13.81 2.23 -8.10
N VAL A 125 14.09 1.71 -9.30
CA VAL A 125 14.48 2.52 -10.46
C VAL A 125 13.55 2.18 -11.62
N GLY A 126 12.63 3.09 -11.92
CA GLY A 126 11.64 2.95 -12.99
C GLY A 126 11.32 4.30 -13.62
N THR A 127 10.03 4.63 -13.78
CA THR A 127 9.61 5.97 -14.23
C THR A 127 10.03 7.08 -13.24
N GLY A 128 10.23 6.73 -11.97
CA GLY A 128 10.86 7.55 -10.95
C GLY A 128 11.88 6.73 -10.14
N ILE A 129 12.54 7.39 -9.19
CA ILE A 129 13.43 6.78 -8.20
C ILE A 129 12.81 6.99 -6.83
N GLY A 130 12.71 5.92 -6.05
CA GLY A 130 12.20 5.91 -4.69
C GLY A 130 13.04 5.00 -3.81
#